data_AF-K2RQV3-F1
#
_entry.id   AF-K2RQV3-F1
#
_cell.length_a   1.000
_cell.length_b   1.000
_cell.length_c   1.000
_cell.angle_alpha   90.00
_cell.angle_beta   90.00
_cell.angle_gamma   90.00
#
_symmetry.space_group_name_H-M   'P 1'
#
loop_
_entity.id
_entity.type
_entity.pdbx_description
1 polymer ?
#
loop_
_entity_poly.entity_id
_entity_poly.type
_entity_poly.pdbx_seq_one_letter_code
_entity_poly.pdbx_strand_id
1 'polypeptide(L)'
;MTLQKSTLTNSPRKLLAPNIPSAAQNTSRPALSVQEAKDLWEHAVLLFKNYDWSEAVVCTQRLLRRSQHIAGFDRAAVWANLGILRMHLGEYYLALEAFERAMKEAGVSTADETDLDDQRKSTLLRFLNRAPTHR
;
A
#
# COMPACT_ATOMS: atom_id res chain seq x y z
N MET A 1 42.09 31.91 -63.42
CA MET A 1 41.26 30.69 -63.46
C MET A 1 41.75 29.74 -62.39
N THR A 2 41.04 29.65 -61.27
CA THR A 2 41.04 28.47 -60.38
C THR A 2 39.92 28.64 -59.36
N LEU A 3 38.81 27.93 -59.59
CA LEU A 3 37.72 27.73 -58.66
C LEU A 3 38.20 26.80 -57.54
N GLN A 4 37.97 27.16 -56.27
CA GLN A 4 38.00 26.17 -55.19
C GLN A 4 36.73 26.23 -54.36
N LYS A 5 36.18 25.03 -54.21
CA LYS A 5 34.80 24.70 -53.90
C LYS A 5 34.53 24.79 -52.40
N SER A 6 33.35 25.30 -52.09
CA SER A 6 32.67 25.24 -50.80
C SER A 6 32.54 23.82 -50.27
N THR A 7 33.03 23.58 -49.05
CA THR A 7 32.70 22.39 -48.25
C THR A 7 31.99 22.84 -46.98
N LEU A 8 30.65 22.88 -47.05
CA LEU A 8 29.76 22.95 -45.90
C LEU A 8 29.83 21.60 -45.15
N THR A 9 30.58 21.54 -44.07
CA THR A 9 30.54 20.40 -43.14
C THR A 9 29.32 20.57 -42.24
N ASN A 10 28.21 19.94 -42.64
CA ASN A 10 26.98 19.84 -41.88
C ASN A 10 27.17 18.79 -40.77
N SER A 11 27.58 19.22 -39.57
CA SER A 11 27.61 18.36 -38.39
C SER A 11 26.22 18.32 -37.74
N PRO A 12 25.64 17.14 -37.46
CA PRO A 12 24.32 17.05 -36.85
C PRO A 12 24.37 17.61 -35.43
N ARG A 13 23.49 18.58 -35.14
CA ARG A 13 23.24 19.08 -33.78
C ARG A 13 22.91 17.88 -32.88
N LYS A 14 23.79 17.57 -31.92
CA LYS A 14 23.44 16.76 -30.76
C LYS A 14 22.30 17.49 -30.03
N LEU A 15 21.08 17.00 -30.23
CA LEU A 15 19.92 17.37 -29.43
C LEU A 15 20.26 16.96 -27.99
N LEU A 16 20.51 17.95 -27.12
CA LEU A 16 20.55 17.70 -25.69
C LEU A 16 19.16 17.18 -25.30
N ALA A 17 19.10 15.90 -24.93
CA ALA A 17 17.93 15.35 -24.27
C ALA A 17 17.62 16.20 -23.02
N PRO A 18 16.34 16.43 -22.68
CA PRO A 18 16.00 17.05 -21.42
C PRO A 18 16.60 16.20 -20.31
N ASN A 19 17.38 16.87 -19.46
CA ASN A 19 17.98 16.30 -18.27
C ASN A 19 16.83 15.93 -17.32
N ILE A 20 16.23 14.76 -17.53
CA ILE A 20 15.34 14.13 -16.56
C ILE A 20 16.28 13.79 -15.40
N PRO A 21 16.13 14.39 -14.19
CA PRO A 21 16.85 13.88 -13.04
C PRO A 21 16.32 12.47 -12.74
N SER A 22 16.96 11.48 -13.38
CA SER A 22 16.97 10.09 -12.97
C SER A 22 17.76 10.00 -11.68
N ALA A 23 17.08 10.35 -10.60
CA ALA A 23 17.54 10.17 -9.23
C ALA A 23 16.32 9.58 -8.51
N ALA A 24 16.03 8.28 -8.57
CA ALA A 24 16.93 7.23 -8.09
C ALA A 24 17.77 7.67 -6.88
N GLN A 25 17.23 8.55 -6.04
CA GLN A 25 17.62 8.65 -4.64
C GLN A 25 17.00 7.47 -3.89
N ASN A 26 17.39 6.26 -4.29
CA ASN A 26 17.51 5.13 -3.38
C ASN A 26 18.80 5.35 -2.56
N THR A 27 18.91 6.51 -1.94
CA THR A 27 19.74 6.65 -0.75
C THR A 27 19.09 5.73 0.26
N SER A 28 19.83 4.73 0.73
CA SER A 28 19.46 3.87 1.85
C SER A 28 18.98 4.74 3.01
N ARG A 29 17.67 5.00 3.05
CA ARG A 29 17.08 5.86 4.07
C ARG A 29 17.25 5.09 5.37
N PRO A 30 17.91 5.67 6.39
CA PRO A 30 18.21 4.94 7.61
C PRO A 30 16.93 4.32 8.16
N ALA A 31 17.10 3.13 8.76
CA ALA A 31 16.04 2.46 9.50
C ALA A 31 15.35 3.49 10.40
N LEU A 32 14.03 3.55 10.32
CA LEU A 32 13.22 4.55 11.02
C LEU A 32 13.54 4.47 12.51
N SER A 33 13.93 5.60 13.12
CA SER A 33 14.13 5.65 14.56
C SER A 33 12.80 5.45 15.29
N VAL A 34 12.85 5.00 16.54
CA VAL A 34 11.63 4.84 17.37
C VAL A 34 10.88 6.17 17.49
N GLN A 35 11.60 7.30 17.54
CA GLN A 35 10.98 8.62 17.61
C GLN A 35 10.30 8.99 16.29
N GLU A 36 10.95 8.79 15.15
CA GLU A 36 10.33 9.03 13.83
C GLU A 36 9.06 8.18 13.63
N ALA A 37 9.03 6.96 14.18
CA ALA A 37 7.85 6.10 14.15
C ALA A 37 6.69 6.70 14.97
N LYS A 38 6.98 7.24 16.15
CA LYS A 38 5.99 7.94 16.99
C LYS A 38 5.49 9.20 16.31
N ASP A 39 6.37 10.01 15.75
CA ASP A 39 6.00 11.25 15.07
C ASP A 39 5.07 10.97 13.87
N LEU A 40 5.37 9.93 13.08
CA LEU A 40 4.51 9.49 11.98
C LEU A 40 3.14 8.98 12.46
N TRP A 41 3.12 8.28 13.59
CA TRP A 41 1.89 7.81 14.21
C TRP A 41 1.04 8.99 14.71
N GLU A 42 1.62 9.93 15.45
CA GLU A 42 0.94 11.13 15.93
C GLU A 42 0.39 11.96 14.78
N HIS A 43 1.16 12.12 13.70
CA HIS A 43 0.70 12.80 12.50
C HIS A 43 -0.50 12.09 11.85
N ALA A 44 -0.49 10.75 11.76
CA ALA A 44 -1.63 9.99 11.25
C ALA A 44 -2.88 10.15 12.12
N VAL A 45 -2.73 10.22 13.44
CA VAL A 45 -3.83 10.47 14.38
C VAL A 45 -4.41 11.88 14.21
N LEU A 46 -3.57 12.88 13.96
CA LEU A 46 -4.04 14.24 13.67
C LEU A 46 -4.84 14.30 12.37
N LEU A 47 -4.34 13.66 11.30
CA LEU A 47 -5.06 13.55 10.03
C LEU A 47 -6.41 12.83 10.20
N PHE A 48 -6.44 11.76 11.01
CA PHE A 48 -7.70 11.10 11.39
C PHE A 48 -8.68 12.08 12.05
N LYS A 49 -8.24 12.86 13.03
CA LYS A 49 -9.11 13.84 13.71
C LYS A 49 -9.62 14.93 12.77
N ASN A 50 -8.87 15.25 11.73
CA ASN A 50 -9.24 16.24 10.72
C ASN A 50 -10.08 15.67 9.58
N TYR A 51 -10.46 14.39 9.62
CA TYR A 51 -11.19 13.68 8.56
C TYR A 51 -10.40 13.55 7.24
N ASP A 52 -9.08 13.76 7.27
CA ASP A 52 -8.17 13.62 6.13
C ASP A 52 -7.74 12.16 5.96
N TRP A 53 -8.71 11.29 5.67
CA TRP A 53 -8.55 9.84 5.68
C TRP A 53 -7.53 9.35 4.66
N SER A 54 -7.47 9.96 3.47
CA SER A 54 -6.55 9.60 2.38
C SER A 54 -5.08 9.81 2.78
N GLU A 55 -4.78 10.95 3.36
CA GLU A 55 -3.44 11.32 3.83
C GLU A 55 -3.03 10.46 5.01
N ALA A 56 -3.97 10.17 5.92
CA ALA A 56 -3.75 9.28 7.05
C ALA A 56 -3.40 7.86 6.58
N VAL A 57 -4.06 7.34 5.53
CA VAL A 57 -3.70 6.05 4.91
C VAL A 57 -2.27 6.06 4.40
N VAL A 58 -1.86 7.11 3.67
CA VAL A 58 -0.50 7.23 3.15
C VAL A 58 0.53 7.26 4.28
N CYS A 59 0.27 8.01 5.35
CA CYS A 59 1.15 8.08 6.52
C CYS A 59 1.27 6.73 7.23
N THR A 60 0.15 6.04 7.44
CA THR A 60 0.09 4.73 8.09
C THR A 60 0.80 3.65 7.28
N GLN A 61 0.65 3.65 5.94
CA GLN A 61 1.38 2.74 5.06
C GLN A 61 2.89 3.01 5.06
N ARG A 62 3.30 4.28 5.10
CA ARG A 62 4.72 4.65 5.23
C ARG A 62 5.29 4.13 6.54
N LEU A 63 4.54 4.24 7.63
CA LEU A 63 4.93 3.72 8.94
C LEU A 63 5.14 2.20 8.88
N LEU A 64 4.16 1.43 8.37
CA LEU A 64 4.25 -0.04 8.22
C LEU A 64 5.45 -0.50 7.39
N ARG A 65 5.75 0.20 6.29
CA ARG A 65 6.90 -0.11 5.42
C ARG A 65 8.23 0.14 6.11
N ARG A 66 8.34 1.21 6.90
CA ARG A 66 9.60 1.63 7.52
C ARG A 66 9.85 1.01 8.89
N SER A 67 8.82 0.52 9.58
CA SER A 67 8.93 -0.08 10.91
C SER A 67 9.21 -1.58 10.92
N GLN A 68 9.53 -2.19 9.77
CA GLN A 68 9.75 -3.64 9.64
C GLN A 68 10.85 -4.19 10.55
N HIS A 69 11.83 -3.37 10.92
CA HIS A 69 12.97 -3.76 11.74
C HIS A 69 12.95 -3.18 13.17
N ILE A 70 11.85 -2.53 13.57
CA ILE A 70 11.74 -1.94 14.92
C ILE A 70 11.22 -3.00 15.89
N ALA A 71 12.07 -3.44 16.81
CA ALA A 71 11.66 -4.34 17.89
C ALA A 71 10.66 -3.66 18.84
N GLY A 72 9.59 -4.37 19.22
CA GLY A 72 8.55 -3.86 20.11
C GLY A 72 7.54 -2.90 19.46
N PHE A 73 7.59 -2.72 18.14
CA PHE A 73 6.58 -1.95 17.41
C PHE A 73 5.33 -2.80 17.19
N ASP A 74 4.18 -2.33 17.69
CA ASP A 74 2.90 -3.02 17.54
C ASP A 74 2.35 -2.88 16.11
N ARG A 75 2.80 -3.78 15.23
CA ARG A 75 2.37 -3.85 13.83
C ARG A 75 0.89 -4.17 13.70
N ALA A 76 0.35 -4.99 14.60
CA ALA A 76 -1.04 -5.40 14.59
C ALA A 76 -1.97 -4.20 14.78
N ALA A 77 -1.69 -3.36 15.78
CA ALA A 77 -2.44 -2.12 15.99
C ALA A 77 -2.39 -1.20 14.76
N VAL A 78 -1.22 -1.05 14.12
CA VAL A 78 -1.08 -0.17 12.96
C VAL A 78 -1.86 -0.69 11.74
N TRP A 79 -1.88 -2.02 11.52
CA TRP A 79 -2.73 -2.63 10.50
C TRP A 79 -4.22 -2.46 10.78
N ALA A 80 -4.64 -2.61 12.04
CA ALA A 80 -6.04 -2.38 12.42
C ALA A 80 -6.47 -0.93 12.17
N ASN A 81 -5.62 0.03 12.50
CA ASN A 81 -5.88 1.44 12.24
C ASN A 81 -5.92 1.77 10.75
N LEU A 82 -5.10 1.11 9.92
CA LEU A 82 -5.22 1.19 8.47
C LEU A 82 -6.59 0.67 7.99
N GLY A 83 -7.09 -0.42 8.58
CA GLY A 83 -8.43 -0.95 8.30
C GLY A 83 -9.53 0.07 8.59
N ILE A 84 -9.49 0.71 9.76
CA ILE A 84 -10.45 1.76 10.16
C ILE A 84 -10.42 2.92 9.16
N LEU A 85 -9.23 3.40 8.80
CA LEU A 85 -9.09 4.48 7.81
C LEU A 85 -9.70 4.13 6.45
N ARG A 86 -9.49 2.89 5.99
CA ARG A 86 -10.07 2.42 4.73
C ARG A 86 -11.59 2.24 4.80
N MET A 87 -12.14 1.91 5.97
CA MET A 87 -13.61 1.93 6.16
C MET A 87 -14.18 3.33 5.98
N HIS A 88 -13.53 4.36 6.51
CA HIS A 88 -13.97 5.75 6.32
C HIS A 88 -13.91 6.20 4.84
N LEU A 89 -13.02 5.61 4.04
CA LEU A 89 -12.94 5.85 2.60
C LEU A 89 -13.92 5.00 1.77
N GLY A 90 -14.67 4.09 2.39
CA GLY A 90 -15.58 3.16 1.70
C GLY A 90 -14.86 1.99 1.02
N GLU A 91 -13.57 1.81 1.27
CA GLU A 91 -12.72 0.76 0.69
C GLU A 91 -12.81 -0.55 1.50
N TYR A 92 -14.03 -1.08 1.66
CA TYR A 92 -14.31 -2.17 2.62
C TYR A 92 -13.50 -3.45 2.36
N TYR A 93 -13.24 -3.79 1.10
CA TYR A 93 -12.42 -4.96 0.76
C TYR A 93 -10.98 -4.82 1.28
N LEU A 94 -10.38 -3.65 1.08
CA LEU A 94 -9.02 -3.37 1.55
C LEU A 94 -8.96 -3.17 3.07
N ALA A 95 -10.06 -2.72 3.67
CA ALA A 95 -10.20 -2.66 5.13
C ALA A 95 -10.18 -4.07 5.74
N LEU A 96 -10.95 -5.01 5.16
CA LEU A 96 -10.95 -6.41 5.59
C LEU A 96 -9.56 -7.02 5.50
N GLU A 97 -8.88 -6.84 4.35
CA GLU A 97 -7.50 -7.33 4.18
C GLU A 97 -6.54 -6.75 5.24
N ALA A 98 -6.71 -5.48 5.62
CA ALA A 98 -5.91 -4.86 6.67
C ALA A 98 -6.19 -5.48 8.05
N PHE A 99 -7.44 -5.79 8.38
CA PHE A 99 -7.80 -6.47 9.63
C PHE A 99 -7.27 -7.92 9.67
N GLU A 100 -7.35 -8.66 8.56
CA GLU A 100 -6.75 -9.99 8.46
C GLU A 100 -5.23 -9.96 8.70
N ARG A 101 -4.55 -8.96 8.14
CA ARG A 101 -3.11 -8.76 8.40
C ARG A 101 -2.83 -8.38 9.85
N ALA A 102 -3.70 -7.58 10.47
CA ALA A 102 -3.58 -7.24 11.88
C ALA A 102 -3.67 -8.50 12.76
N MET A 103 -4.63 -9.40 12.48
CA MET A 103 -4.78 -10.66 13.21
C MET A 103 -3.57 -11.57 13.04
N LYS A 104 -3.03 -11.67 11.82
CA LYS A 104 -1.79 -12.43 11.54
C LYS A 104 -0.60 -11.90 12.33
N GLU A 105 -0.42 -10.58 12.38
CA GLU A 105 0.67 -9.94 13.14
C GLU A 105 0.48 -10.08 14.66
N ALA A 106 -0.77 -10.15 15.14
CA ALA A 106 -1.08 -10.43 16.54
C ALA A 106 -0.90 -11.91 16.93
N GLY A 107 -0.58 -12.80 15.98
CA GLY A 107 -0.48 -14.24 16.21
C GLY A 107 -1.83 -14.93 16.38
N VAL A 108 -2.94 -14.26 16.06
CA VAL A 108 -4.27 -14.86 16.00
C VAL A 108 -4.35 -15.61 14.69
N SER A 109 -4.11 -16.91 14.72
CA SER A 109 -4.28 -17.79 13.58
C SER A 109 -5.77 -17.84 13.23
N THR A 110 -6.17 -17.21 12.13
CA THR A 110 -7.53 -17.34 11.56
C THR A 110 -7.79 -18.71 10.94
N ALA A 111 -6.95 -19.72 11.25
CA ALA A 111 -7.14 -21.10 10.79
C ALA A 111 -8.49 -21.69 11.24
N ASP A 112 -9.15 -21.10 12.24
CA ASP A 112 -10.48 -21.53 12.67
C ASP A 112 -11.62 -21.00 11.76
N GLU A 113 -11.35 -20.06 10.84
CA GLU A 113 -12.38 -19.51 9.92
C GLU A 113 -12.55 -20.30 8.62
N THR A 114 -11.59 -21.15 8.23
CA THR A 114 -11.75 -21.99 7.03
C THR A 114 -12.90 -22.99 7.18
N ASP A 115 -13.18 -23.44 8.40
CA ASP A 115 -14.31 -24.34 8.69
C ASP A 115 -15.67 -23.62 8.54
N LEU A 116 -15.75 -22.33 8.87
CA LEU A 116 -16.99 -21.56 8.78
C LEU A 116 -17.34 -21.19 7.34
N ASP A 117 -16.35 -20.88 6.51
CA ASP A 117 -16.56 -20.55 5.10
C ASP A 117 -16.93 -21.78 4.26
N ASP A 118 -16.35 -22.94 4.57
CA ASP A 118 -16.75 -24.21 3.93
C ASP A 118 -18.13 -24.67 4.40
N GLN A 119 -18.48 -24.46 5.68
CA GLN A 119 -19.82 -24.73 6.20
C GLN A 119 -20.88 -23.80 5.57
N ARG A 120 -20.57 -22.52 5.39
CA ARG A 120 -21.45 -21.53 4.71
C ARG A 120 -21.64 -21.86 3.24
N LYS A 121 -20.56 -22.18 2.51
CA LYS A 121 -20.63 -22.63 1.11
C LYS A 121 -21.43 -23.92 0.97
N SER A 122 -21.21 -24.89 1.85
CA SER A 122 -21.96 -26.16 1.81
C SER A 122 -23.46 -25.96 2.10
N THR A 123 -23.79 -25.05 3.00
CA THR A 123 -25.18 -24.72 3.37
C THR A 123 -25.87 -23.97 2.23
N LEU A 124 -25.20 -23.00 1.61
CA LEU A 124 -25.68 -22.32 0.41
C LEU A 124 -25.89 -23.30 -0.76
N LEU A 125 -24.94 -24.21 -1.00
CA LEU A 125 -25.08 -25.24 -2.02
C LEU A 125 -26.27 -26.18 -1.76
N ARG A 126 -26.50 -26.57 -0.51
CA ARG A 126 -27.70 -27.36 -0.13
C ARG A 126 -28.99 -26.58 -0.35
N PHE A 127 -29.02 -25.28 -0.06
CA PHE A 127 -30.19 -24.43 -0.31
C PHE A 127 -30.47 -24.26 -1.81
N LEU A 128 -29.43 -24.01 -2.60
CA LEU A 128 -29.54 -23.85 -4.06
C LEU A 128 -29.96 -25.15 -4.75
N ASN A 129 -29.44 -26.31 -4.32
CA ASN A 129 -29.82 -27.61 -4.86
C ASN A 129 -31.18 -28.14 -4.36
N ARG A 130 -31.80 -27.48 -3.37
CA ARG A 130 -33.13 -27.83 -2.84
C ARG A 130 -34.26 -27.00 -3.45
N ALA A 131 -33.95 -26.00 -4.28
CA ALA A 131 -34.98 -25.29 -5.02
C ALA A 131 -35.72 -26.29 -5.94
N PRO A 132 -37.06 -26.46 -5.80
CA PRO A 132 -37.79 -27.33 -6.69
C PRO A 132 -37.74 -26.75 -8.10
N THR A 133 -37.13 -27.48 -9.03
CA THR A 133 -37.33 -27.24 -10.46
C THR A 133 -38.81 -27.50 -10.75
N HIS A 134 -39.64 -26.47 -10.65
CA HIS A 134 -41.03 -26.53 -11.10
C HIS A 134 -41.02 -26.85 -12.60
N ARG A 135 -41.46 -28.06 -12.93
CA ARG A 135 -41.88 -28.48 -14.27
C ARG A 135 -43.28 -27.97 -14.56
#